data_AF-A0A2I0P6Y5-F1
#
_entry.id   AF-A0A2I0P6Y5-F1
#
_cell.length_a   1.000
_cell.length_b   1.000
_cell.length_c   1.000
_cell.angle_alpha   90.00
_cell.angle_beta   90.00
_cell.angle_gamma   90.00
#
_symmetry.space_group_name_H-M   'P 1'
#
loop_
_entity.id
_entity.type
_entity.pdbx_description
1 polymer ?
#
loop_
_entity_poly.entity_id
_entity_poly.type
_entity_poly.pdbx_seq_one_letter_code
_entity_poly.pdbx_strand_id
1 'polypeptide(L)'
;MSGGYIDELHEAFHSDLIYRSEDIPLDCSPKPKEMEQTLHGVMKLNGLIIRSLEEIAGRGANAVTYRAGKKFGHEVAKYFQKRDDVEGALHELSDLLRGQYSFEVWKPEDKETFIIEENGETFIYLVFHDCIVRQTLRRNGLDQGGPLCQTLFGYVVGAIEEITGRKAKLEIVHTGPNACLKKLVLK
;
A
#
# COMPACT_ATOMS: atom_id res chain seq x y z
N MET A 1 7.92 29.09 7.46
CA MET A 1 6.73 28.48 6.84
C MET A 1 6.90 26.99 7.05
N SER A 2 6.11 26.40 7.95
CA SER A 2 6.15 24.96 8.21
C SER A 2 5.78 24.24 6.92
N GLY A 3 6.68 23.38 6.42
CA GLY A 3 6.37 22.51 5.28
C GLY A 3 5.10 21.70 5.58
N GLY A 4 4.29 21.47 4.55
CA GLY A 4 3.10 20.63 4.71
C GLY A 4 3.48 19.18 5.02
N TYR A 5 2.53 18.36 5.44
CA TYR A 5 2.82 16.93 5.70
C TYR A 5 3.26 16.19 4.43
N ILE A 6 2.90 16.70 3.25
CA ILE A 6 3.44 16.24 1.96
C ILE A 6 4.94 16.48 1.85
N ASP A 7 5.42 17.67 2.26
CA ASP A 7 6.84 17.98 2.27
C ASP A 7 7.56 17.10 3.30
N GLU A 8 6.96 16.87 4.47
CA GLU A 8 7.48 15.92 5.47
C GLU A 8 7.54 14.47 4.96
N LEU A 9 6.52 13.99 4.25
CA LEU A 9 6.53 12.64 3.65
C LEU A 9 7.61 12.50 2.58
N HIS A 10 7.85 13.56 1.80
CA HIS A 10 8.91 13.59 0.78
C HIS A 10 10.31 13.68 1.42
N GLU A 11 10.49 14.53 2.42
CA GLU A 11 11.75 14.70 3.15
C GLU A 11 12.08 13.51 4.05
N ALA A 12 11.09 12.87 4.68
CA ALA A 12 11.30 11.70 5.53
C ALA A 12 11.90 10.52 4.76
N PHE A 13 11.67 10.43 3.45
CA PHE A 13 12.29 9.42 2.59
C PHE A 13 13.68 9.83 2.08
N HIS A 14 13.99 11.13 2.08
CA HIS A 14 15.35 11.68 1.98
C HIS A 14 16.10 11.65 3.32
N SER A 15 15.70 10.79 4.26
CA SER A 15 16.48 10.59 5.47
C SER A 15 17.67 9.67 5.18
N ASP A 16 18.82 9.99 5.77
CA ASP A 16 19.94 9.07 5.94
C ASP A 16 19.57 7.86 6.85
N LEU A 17 18.30 7.74 7.28
CA LEU A 17 17.79 6.55 7.96
C LEU A 17 17.71 5.39 6.97
N ILE A 18 18.80 4.65 6.92
CA ILE A 18 18.77 3.24 6.58
C ILE A 18 17.88 2.58 7.63
N TYR A 19 16.67 2.15 7.25
CA TYR A 19 15.88 1.25 8.09
C TYR A 19 16.65 -0.07 8.21
N ARG A 20 17.39 -0.22 9.30
CA ARG A 20 18.07 -1.48 9.60
C ARG A 20 17.05 -2.37 10.31
N SER A 21 17.18 -3.67 10.12
CA SER A 21 16.30 -4.64 10.80
C SER A 21 16.31 -4.46 12.32
N GLU A 22 17.40 -3.91 12.85
CA GLU A 22 17.66 -3.56 14.25
C GLU A 22 16.91 -2.31 14.76
N ASP A 23 16.39 -1.46 13.88
CA ASP A 23 15.64 -0.23 14.24
C ASP A 23 14.13 -0.48 14.42
N ILE A 24 13.65 -1.65 14.01
CA ILE A 24 12.30 -2.13 14.33
C ILE A 24 12.29 -2.45 15.84
N PRO A 25 11.26 -2.12 16.63
CA PRO A 25 11.17 -2.51 18.04
C PRO A 25 11.15 -4.04 18.14
N LEU A 26 12.33 -4.65 18.22
CA LEU A 26 12.56 -6.09 18.13
C LEU A 26 12.62 -6.76 19.49
N ASP A 27 11.80 -6.33 20.45
CA ASP A 27 11.41 -7.27 21.51
C ASP A 27 10.23 -8.14 21.01
N CYS A 28 10.40 -8.70 19.81
CA CYS A 28 9.53 -9.75 19.32
C CYS A 28 9.91 -11.01 20.08
N SER A 29 8.97 -11.52 20.87
CA SER A 29 9.05 -12.85 21.46
C SER A 29 8.02 -13.74 20.77
N PRO A 30 8.44 -14.79 20.04
CA PRO A 30 9.83 -15.23 19.83
C PRO A 30 10.62 -14.34 18.87
N LYS A 31 11.96 -14.46 18.89
CA LYS A 31 12.85 -13.60 18.07
C LYS A 31 12.55 -13.78 16.58
N PRO A 32 12.72 -12.75 15.73
CA PRO A 32 12.39 -12.86 14.30
C PRO A 32 13.07 -14.03 13.59
N LYS A 33 14.33 -14.31 13.93
CA LYS A 33 15.09 -15.46 13.38
C LYS A 33 14.48 -16.81 13.75
N GLU A 34 13.85 -16.91 14.91
CA GLU A 34 13.15 -18.11 15.36
C GLU A 34 11.80 -18.28 14.63
N MET A 35 11.19 -17.17 14.18
CA MET A 35 9.95 -17.15 13.42
C MET A 35 10.13 -17.32 11.91
N GLU A 36 11.36 -17.22 11.39
CA GLU A 36 11.64 -17.14 9.96
C GLU A 36 10.99 -18.29 9.17
N GLN A 37 11.12 -19.53 9.65
CA GLN A 37 10.50 -20.69 8.99
C GLN A 37 8.98 -20.60 8.98
N THR A 38 8.38 -20.16 10.08
CA THR A 38 6.93 -19.96 10.20
C THR A 38 6.46 -18.85 9.26
N LEU A 39 7.16 -17.72 9.21
CA LEU A 39 6.84 -16.60 8.31
C LEU A 39 6.94 -17.03 6.84
N HIS A 40 7.98 -17.79 6.48
CA HIS A 40 8.09 -18.40 5.14
C HIS A 40 6.94 -19.38 4.86
N GLY A 41 6.52 -20.16 5.86
CA GLY A 41 5.35 -21.03 5.77
C GLY A 41 4.06 -20.26 5.48
N VAL A 42 3.83 -19.15 6.19
CA VAL A 42 2.67 -18.27 5.99
C VAL A 42 2.70 -17.63 4.59
N MET A 43 3.86 -17.18 4.13
CA MET A 43 4.02 -16.68 2.76
C MET A 43 3.74 -17.77 1.72
N LYS A 44 4.23 -19.00 1.94
CA LYS A 44 3.96 -20.13 1.04
C LYS A 44 2.46 -20.44 0.98
N LEU A 45 1.81 -20.50 2.14
CA LEU A 45 0.37 -20.76 2.23
C LEU A 45 -0.45 -19.66 1.52
N ASN A 46 -0.13 -18.38 1.74
CA ASN A 46 -0.81 -17.27 1.04
C ASN A 46 -0.66 -17.37 -0.48
N GLY A 47 0.55 -17.68 -0.96
CA GLY A 47 0.80 -17.92 -2.39
C GLY A 47 -0.01 -19.08 -2.96
N LEU A 48 -0.14 -20.19 -2.22
CA LEU A 48 -0.94 -21.34 -2.64
C LEU A 48 -2.43 -21.02 -2.66
N ILE A 49 -2.96 -20.30 -1.67
CA ILE A 49 -4.36 -19.90 -1.61
C ILE A 49 -4.71 -19.00 -2.81
N ILE A 50 -3.89 -17.98 -3.08
CA ILE A 50 -4.14 -17.08 -4.21
C ILE A 50 -4.02 -17.82 -5.54
N ARG A 51 -3.01 -18.67 -5.72
CA ARG A 51 -2.87 -19.46 -6.94
C ARG A 51 -4.05 -20.41 -7.15
N SER A 52 -4.53 -21.03 -6.07
CA SER A 52 -5.73 -21.88 -6.13
C SER A 52 -6.97 -21.07 -6.54
N LEU A 53 -7.11 -19.84 -6.05
CA LEU A 53 -8.19 -18.95 -6.46
C LEU A 53 -8.07 -18.54 -7.93
N GLU A 54 -6.85 -18.24 -8.41
CA GLU A 54 -6.60 -17.96 -9.84
C GLU A 54 -6.97 -19.14 -10.72
N GLU A 55 -6.59 -20.36 -10.34
CA GLU A 55 -6.88 -21.57 -11.09
C GLU A 55 -8.40 -21.80 -11.23
N ILE A 56 -9.16 -21.56 -10.16
CA ILE A 56 -10.61 -21.80 -10.14
C ILE A 56 -11.38 -20.65 -10.81
N ALA A 57 -11.02 -19.41 -10.52
CA ALA A 57 -11.80 -18.22 -10.92
C ALA A 57 -11.25 -17.52 -12.17
N GLY A 58 -10.05 -17.90 -12.65
CA GLY A 58 -9.36 -17.25 -13.74
C GLY A 58 -9.26 -15.73 -13.56
N ARG A 59 -9.66 -14.99 -14.60
CA ARG A 59 -9.68 -13.51 -14.59
C ARG A 59 -10.56 -12.92 -13.47
N GLY A 60 -11.52 -13.68 -12.93
CA GLY A 60 -12.39 -13.25 -11.83
C GLY A 60 -11.65 -13.09 -10.49
N ALA A 61 -10.50 -13.75 -10.31
CA ALA A 61 -9.73 -13.70 -9.06
C ALA A 61 -9.33 -12.28 -8.65
N ASN A 62 -8.93 -11.44 -9.62
CA ASN A 62 -8.59 -10.04 -9.40
C ASN A 62 -9.77 -9.23 -8.84
N ALA A 63 -10.97 -9.41 -9.39
CA ALA A 63 -12.15 -8.68 -8.94
C ALA A 63 -12.59 -9.12 -7.53
N VAL A 64 -12.52 -10.41 -7.24
CA VAL A 64 -12.87 -10.96 -5.92
C VAL A 64 -11.92 -10.47 -4.85
N THR A 65 -10.61 -10.58 -5.07
CA THR A 65 -9.57 -10.12 -4.14
C THR A 65 -9.61 -8.61 -3.92
N TYR A 66 -9.77 -7.83 -4.99
CA TYR A 66 -9.98 -6.38 -4.88
C TYR A 66 -11.19 -6.03 -4.01
N ARG A 67 -12.35 -6.67 -4.25
CA ARG A 67 -13.56 -6.41 -3.46
C ARG A 67 -13.40 -6.82 -2.00
N ALA A 68 -12.77 -7.97 -1.75
CA ALA A 68 -12.46 -8.42 -0.40
C ALA A 68 -11.57 -7.41 0.32
N GLY A 69 -10.44 -7.05 -0.30
CA GLY A 69 -9.53 -6.03 0.22
C GLY A 69 -10.24 -4.71 0.50
N LYS A 70 -11.05 -4.22 -0.44
CA LYS A 70 -11.81 -2.97 -0.30
C LYS A 70 -12.76 -3.00 0.89
N LYS A 71 -13.50 -4.10 1.06
CA LYS A 71 -14.36 -4.27 2.24
C LYS A 71 -13.54 -4.22 3.53
N PHE A 72 -12.40 -4.91 3.61
CA PHE A 72 -11.54 -4.86 4.79
C PHE A 72 -10.97 -3.46 5.05
N GLY A 73 -10.59 -2.73 3.99
CA GLY A 73 -10.12 -1.36 4.09
C GLY A 73 -11.15 -0.45 4.74
N HIS A 74 -12.40 -0.51 4.29
CA HIS A 74 -13.51 0.22 4.92
C HIS A 74 -13.69 -0.15 6.39
N GLU A 75 -13.71 -1.43 6.73
CA GLU A 75 -13.94 -1.85 8.12
C GLU A 75 -12.83 -1.37 9.07
N VAL A 76 -11.57 -1.45 8.66
CA VAL A 76 -10.44 -1.02 9.49
C VAL A 76 -10.38 0.51 9.61
N ALA A 77 -10.64 1.24 8.53
CA ALA A 77 -10.55 2.70 8.52
C ALA A 77 -11.69 3.42 9.28
N LYS A 78 -12.71 2.70 9.77
CA LYS A 78 -13.73 3.24 10.68
C LYS A 78 -13.15 3.80 11.98
N TYR A 79 -12.00 3.27 12.40
CA TYR A 79 -11.32 3.65 13.64
C TYR A 79 -10.31 4.80 13.47
N PHE A 80 -10.11 5.28 12.24
CA PHE A 80 -9.19 6.38 11.90
C PHE A 80 -9.94 7.71 11.80
N GLN A 81 -9.22 8.82 11.93
CA GLN A 81 -9.83 10.14 11.88
C GLN A 81 -10.34 10.42 10.46
N LYS A 82 -11.55 10.99 10.35
CA LYS A 82 -12.08 11.43 9.05
C LYS A 82 -11.39 12.73 8.63
N ARG A 83 -11.03 12.81 7.36
CA ARG A 83 -10.24 13.91 6.78
C ARG A 83 -10.86 14.35 5.47
N ASP A 84 -11.15 15.63 5.33
CA ASP A 84 -11.64 16.23 4.09
C ASP A 84 -10.48 16.70 3.20
N ASP A 85 -9.32 16.94 3.79
CA ASP A 85 -8.09 17.29 3.10
C ASP A 85 -7.25 16.06 2.72
N VAL A 86 -6.55 16.18 1.60
CA VAL A 86 -5.72 15.12 1.02
C VAL A 86 -4.54 14.75 1.92
N GLU A 87 -3.88 15.74 2.51
CA GLU A 87 -2.66 15.52 3.30
C GLU A 87 -2.97 14.72 4.57
N GLY A 88 -3.98 15.15 5.32
CA GLY A 88 -4.49 14.46 6.49
C GLY A 88 -4.94 13.04 6.14
N ALA A 89 -5.60 12.85 4.99
CA ALA A 89 -6.00 11.50 4.58
C ALA A 89 -4.80 10.57 4.30
N LEU A 90 -3.72 11.10 3.72
CA LEU A 90 -2.47 10.36 3.55
C LEU A 90 -1.77 10.09 4.89
N HIS A 91 -1.90 10.98 5.88
CA HIS A 91 -1.38 10.75 7.23
C HIS A 91 -2.05 9.55 7.88
N GLU A 92 -3.38 9.54 7.92
CA GLU A 92 -4.16 8.43 8.48
C GLU A 92 -3.88 7.12 7.72
N LEU A 93 -3.73 7.17 6.39
CA LEU A 93 -3.37 6.01 5.59
C LEU A 93 -1.95 5.49 5.91
N SER A 94 -0.99 6.39 6.13
CA SER A 94 0.38 6.02 6.54
C SER A 94 0.38 5.32 7.90
N ASP A 95 -0.36 5.85 8.87
CA ASP A 95 -0.54 5.22 10.19
C ASP A 95 -1.20 3.84 10.08
N LEU A 96 -2.23 3.70 9.25
CA LEU A 96 -2.92 2.44 9.01
C LEU A 96 -2.02 1.36 8.39
N LEU A 97 -1.13 1.78 7.48
CA LEU A 97 -0.21 0.88 6.78
C LEU A 97 1.09 0.62 7.54
N ARG A 98 1.37 1.37 8.62
CA ARG A 98 2.61 1.29 9.38
C ARG A 98 2.94 -0.15 9.78
N GLY A 99 4.18 -0.56 9.50
CA GLY A 99 4.68 -1.92 9.75
C GLY A 99 4.25 -2.97 8.71
N GLN A 100 3.39 -2.63 7.76
CA GLN A 100 2.98 -3.51 6.66
C GLN A 100 3.46 -2.98 5.30
N TYR A 101 3.39 -1.67 5.10
CA TYR A 101 3.82 -0.96 3.90
C TYR A 101 4.26 0.45 4.28
N SER A 102 5.21 0.98 3.53
CA SER A 102 5.59 2.39 3.54
C SER A 102 5.28 2.97 2.16
N PHE A 103 4.97 4.27 2.10
CA PHE A 103 4.84 4.97 0.84
C PHE A 103 5.32 6.41 0.98
N GLU A 104 5.83 6.95 -0.12
CA GLU A 104 6.16 8.37 -0.28
C GLU A 104 5.30 8.98 -1.39
N VAL A 105 5.12 10.30 -1.32
CA VAL A 105 4.57 11.08 -2.43
C VAL A 105 5.64 11.26 -3.49
N TRP A 106 5.26 11.15 -4.75
CA TRP A 106 6.13 11.39 -5.88
C TRP A 106 5.53 12.45 -6.79
N LYS A 107 6.38 13.36 -7.27
CA LYS A 107 6.00 14.42 -8.21
C LYS A 107 6.72 14.18 -9.55
N PRO A 108 5.98 14.02 -10.67
CA PRO A 108 6.60 14.05 -11.98
C PRO A 108 7.33 15.38 -12.22
N GLU A 109 8.44 15.35 -12.96
CA GLU A 109 9.25 16.55 -13.23
C GLU A 109 8.47 17.67 -13.95
N ASP A 110 7.46 17.30 -14.75
CA ASP A 110 6.62 18.23 -15.50
C ASP A 110 5.46 18.83 -14.69
N LYS A 111 5.35 18.52 -13.38
CA LYS A 111 4.28 19.02 -12.51
C LYS A 111 4.79 20.00 -11.47
N GLU A 112 3.97 21.03 -11.20
CA GLU A 112 4.31 22.06 -10.21
C GLU A 112 4.15 21.53 -8.77
N THR A 113 3.07 20.79 -8.50
CA THR A 113 2.66 20.30 -7.17
C THR A 113 2.53 18.77 -7.11
N PHE A 114 2.54 18.20 -5.89
CA PHE A 114 2.30 16.76 -5.65
C PHE A 114 0.83 16.36 -5.86
N ILE A 115 -0.09 17.26 -5.51
CA ILE A 115 -1.53 17.11 -5.78
C ILE A 115 -1.78 17.69 -7.17
N ILE A 116 -2.22 16.83 -8.09
CA ILE A 116 -2.43 17.19 -9.49
C ILE A 116 -3.93 17.18 -9.77
N GLU A 117 -4.43 18.27 -10.36
CA GLU A 117 -5.82 18.40 -10.81
C GLU A 117 -5.86 18.50 -12.33
N GLU A 118 -6.37 17.45 -13.00
CA GLU A 118 -6.52 17.43 -14.45
C GLU A 118 -7.83 16.77 -14.84
N ASN A 119 -8.51 17.32 -15.85
CA ASN A 119 -9.77 16.78 -16.38
C ASN A 119 -10.88 16.58 -15.31
N GLY A 120 -10.87 17.39 -14.25
CA GLY A 120 -11.81 17.28 -13.13
C GLY A 120 -11.53 16.13 -12.16
N GLU A 121 -10.35 15.51 -12.24
CA GLU A 121 -9.88 14.50 -11.28
C GLU A 121 -8.70 15.05 -10.46
N THR A 122 -8.75 14.86 -9.15
CA THR A 122 -7.61 15.11 -8.26
C THR A 122 -6.85 13.80 -8.07
N PHE A 123 -5.54 13.80 -8.33
CA PHE A 123 -4.72 12.62 -8.13
C PHE A 123 -3.32 12.92 -7.61
N ILE A 124 -2.71 11.89 -7.04
CA ILE A 124 -1.41 11.92 -6.39
C ILE A 124 -0.67 10.67 -6.81
N TYR A 125 0.62 10.79 -7.10
CA TYR A 125 1.47 9.63 -7.30
C TYR A 125 2.11 9.21 -5.99
N LEU A 126 2.07 7.91 -5.72
CA LEU A 126 2.58 7.29 -4.51
C LEU A 126 3.56 6.18 -4.90
N VAL A 127 4.75 6.18 -4.31
CA VAL A 127 5.72 5.11 -4.47
C VAL A 127 5.62 4.21 -3.23
N PHE A 128 5.20 2.97 -3.42
CA PHE A 128 5.01 2.00 -2.35
C PHE A 128 6.25 1.11 -2.17
N HIS A 129 6.77 1.11 -0.95
CA HIS A 129 7.93 0.33 -0.50
C HIS A 129 7.49 -0.78 0.48
N ASP A 130 8.45 -1.64 0.85
CA ASP A 130 8.32 -2.67 1.91
C ASP A 130 7.08 -3.57 1.84
N CYS A 131 6.62 -3.83 0.61
CA CYS A 131 5.38 -4.53 0.35
C CYS A 131 5.46 -6.00 0.77
N ILE A 132 4.73 -6.38 1.84
CA ILE A 132 4.64 -7.78 2.31
C ILE A 132 4.10 -8.74 1.25
N VAL A 133 3.23 -8.24 0.36
CA VAL A 133 2.75 -8.99 -0.81
C VAL A 133 3.88 -9.28 -1.78
N ARG A 134 4.80 -8.34 -2.02
CA ARG A 134 5.91 -8.53 -2.95
C ARG A 134 6.85 -9.64 -2.51
N GLN A 135 7.15 -9.72 -1.22
CA GLN A 135 7.98 -10.80 -0.68
C GLN A 135 7.31 -12.17 -0.82
N THR A 136 5.99 -12.21 -0.60
CA THR A 136 5.18 -13.41 -0.83
C THR A 136 5.21 -13.84 -2.29
N LEU A 137 5.03 -12.91 -3.24
CA LEU A 137 5.06 -13.20 -4.68
C LEU A 137 6.43 -13.73 -5.10
N ARG A 138 7.51 -13.04 -4.71
CA ARG A 138 8.90 -13.46 -5.01
C ARG A 138 9.19 -14.87 -4.49
N ARG A 139 8.84 -15.15 -3.23
CA ARG A 139 9.09 -16.46 -2.60
C ARG A 139 8.35 -17.59 -3.33
N ASN A 140 7.22 -17.29 -3.93
CA ASN A 140 6.38 -18.26 -4.64
C ASN A 140 6.60 -18.30 -6.15
N GLY A 141 7.46 -17.43 -6.70
CA GLY A 141 7.65 -17.30 -8.15
C GLY A 141 6.37 -16.85 -8.87
N LEU A 142 5.62 -15.93 -8.26
CA LEU A 142 4.38 -15.36 -8.81
C LEU A 142 4.60 -13.96 -9.36
N ASP A 143 3.85 -13.61 -10.40
CA ASP A 143 3.91 -12.30 -11.04
C ASP A 143 3.29 -11.19 -10.17
N GLN A 144 3.80 -9.97 -10.32
CA GLN A 144 3.21 -8.78 -9.71
C GLN A 144 1.97 -8.30 -10.49
N GLY A 145 1.05 -7.61 -9.81
CA GLY A 145 -0.17 -7.06 -10.41
C GLY A 145 -1.37 -8.03 -10.43
N GLY A 146 -1.14 -9.30 -10.08
CA GLY A 146 -2.19 -10.32 -9.90
C GLY A 146 -3.03 -10.13 -8.62
N PRO A 147 -3.86 -11.13 -8.27
CA PRO A 147 -4.89 -11.01 -7.24
C PRO A 147 -4.35 -10.67 -5.85
N LEU A 148 -3.16 -11.15 -5.49
CA LEU A 148 -2.56 -10.80 -4.21
C LEU A 148 -2.24 -9.30 -4.12
N CYS A 149 -1.80 -8.68 -5.23
CA CYS A 149 -1.64 -7.22 -5.31
C CYS A 149 -3.01 -6.51 -5.29
N GLN A 150 -4.03 -7.09 -5.93
CA GLN A 150 -5.38 -6.51 -5.96
C GLN A 150 -6.02 -6.48 -4.57
N THR A 151 -5.77 -7.46 -3.71
CA THR A 151 -6.18 -7.41 -2.29
C THR A 151 -5.66 -6.14 -1.62
N LEU A 152 -4.38 -5.82 -1.78
CA LEU A 152 -3.78 -4.62 -1.20
C LEU A 152 -4.39 -3.35 -1.78
N PHE A 153 -4.65 -3.30 -3.09
CA PHE A 153 -5.22 -2.09 -3.68
C PHE A 153 -6.65 -1.86 -3.25
N GLY A 154 -7.42 -2.94 -3.18
CA GLY A 154 -8.72 -2.90 -2.54
C GLY A 154 -8.59 -2.31 -1.14
N TYR A 155 -7.71 -2.87 -0.32
CA TYR A 155 -7.50 -2.43 1.06
C TYR A 155 -7.20 -0.92 1.18
N VAL A 156 -6.24 -0.42 0.40
CA VAL A 156 -5.89 1.01 0.37
C VAL A 156 -7.07 1.86 -0.11
N VAL A 157 -7.77 1.45 -1.18
CA VAL A 157 -8.93 2.17 -1.71
C VAL A 157 -10.07 2.21 -0.68
N GLY A 158 -10.39 1.08 -0.04
CA GLY A 158 -11.44 1.04 0.97
C GLY A 158 -11.11 1.93 2.17
N ALA A 159 -9.84 1.92 2.60
CA ALA A 159 -9.39 2.75 3.69
C ALA A 159 -9.50 4.24 3.36
N ILE A 160 -8.99 4.67 2.20
CA ILE A 160 -9.01 6.09 1.84
C ILE A 160 -10.43 6.59 1.56
N GLU A 161 -11.31 5.78 0.97
CA GLU A 161 -12.73 6.15 0.80
C GLU A 161 -13.43 6.33 2.15
N GLU A 162 -13.11 5.48 3.12
CA GLU A 162 -13.66 5.55 4.46
C GLU A 162 -13.11 6.76 5.25
N ILE A 163 -11.82 7.09 5.11
CA ILE A 163 -11.20 8.25 5.75
C ILE A 163 -11.74 9.55 5.15
N THR A 164 -11.88 9.61 3.83
CA THR A 164 -12.22 10.84 3.10
C THR A 164 -13.71 11.07 2.85
N GLY A 165 -14.52 10.01 2.89
CA GLY A 165 -15.91 10.05 2.43
C GLY A 165 -16.05 10.23 0.91
N ARG A 166 -14.95 10.24 0.15
CA ARG A 166 -14.90 10.40 -1.31
C ARG A 166 -14.71 9.05 -1.99
N LYS A 167 -15.05 8.94 -3.27
CA LYS A 167 -14.72 7.72 -4.03
C LYS A 167 -13.24 7.75 -4.40
N ALA A 168 -12.61 6.59 -4.44
CA ALA A 168 -11.19 6.51 -4.77
C ALA A 168 -10.89 5.40 -5.76
N LYS A 169 -9.76 5.56 -6.45
CA LYS A 169 -9.18 4.57 -7.35
C LYS A 169 -7.68 4.56 -7.18
N LEU A 170 -7.08 3.38 -7.08
CA LEU A 170 -5.64 3.22 -7.07
C LEU A 170 -5.22 2.46 -8.32
N GLU A 171 -4.40 3.08 -9.16
CA GLU A 171 -3.92 2.51 -10.42
C GLU A 171 -2.45 2.11 -10.28
N ILE A 172 -2.07 0.96 -10.87
CA ILE A 172 -0.65 0.63 -11.04
C ILE A 172 -0.13 1.44 -12.22
N VAL A 173 0.89 2.24 -11.97
CA VAL A 173 1.68 2.86 -13.04
C VAL A 173 2.87 1.98 -13.40
N HIS A 174 3.56 1.45 -12.38
CA HIS A 174 4.71 0.58 -12.58
C HIS A 174 4.91 -0.42 -11.42
N THR A 175 5.22 -1.68 -11.73
CA THR A 175 5.63 -2.70 -10.75
C THR A 175 7.14 -2.91 -10.82
N GLY A 176 7.87 -2.22 -9.95
CA GLY A 176 9.32 -2.37 -9.85
C GLY A 176 9.72 -3.53 -8.91
N PRO A 177 11.01 -3.90 -8.92
CA PRO A 177 11.53 -4.89 -8.00
C PRO A 177 11.48 -4.41 -6.54
N ASN A 178 11.82 -3.14 -6.28
CA ASN A 178 11.96 -2.64 -4.90
C ASN A 178 10.90 -1.60 -4.51
N ALA A 179 10.14 -1.09 -5.47
CA ALA A 179 9.03 -0.20 -5.22
C ALA A 179 7.97 -0.34 -6.33
N CYS A 180 6.72 0.05 -6.04
CA CYS A 180 5.67 0.14 -7.05
C CYS A 180 5.15 1.57 -7.12
N LEU A 181 5.16 2.17 -8.31
CA LEU A 181 4.56 3.48 -8.53
C LEU A 181 3.07 3.30 -8.79
N LYS A 182 2.25 4.06 -8.05
CA LYS A 182 0.79 4.03 -8.14
C LYS A 182 0.22 5.43 -8.26
N LYS A 183 -0.94 5.54 -8.90
CA LYS A 183 -1.71 6.78 -9.00
C LYS A 183 -2.96 6.63 -8.16
N LEU A 184 -3.07 7.41 -7.09
CA LEU A 184 -4.27 7.52 -6.27
C LEU A 184 -5.14 8.65 -6.82
N VAL A 185 -6.34 8.32 -7.25
CA VAL A 185 -7.35 9.28 -7.75
C VAL A 185 -8.46 9.39 -6.72
N LEU A 186 -8.81 10.63 -6.34
CA LEU A 186 -9.93 10.95 -5.46
C LEU A 186 -11.02 11.66 -6.26
N LYS A 187 -12.25 11.17 -6.13
CA LYS A 187 -13.46 11.68 -6.79
C LYS A 187 -14.42 12.17 -5.71
#